data_AF-A0A1V5VAA7-F1
#
_entry.id   AF-A0A1V5VAA7-F1
#
_cell.length_a   1.000
_cell.length_b   1.000
_cell.length_c   1.000
_cell.angle_alpha   90.00
_cell.angle_beta   90.00
_cell.angle_gamma   90.00
#
_symmetry.space_group_name_H-M   'P 1'
#
loop_
_entity.id
_entity.type
_entity.pdbx_description
1 polymer ?
#
loop_
_entity_poly.entity_id
_entity_poly.type
_entity_poly.pdbx_seq_one_letter_code
_entity_poly.pdbx_strand_id
1 'polypeptide(L)'
;MVLVILIKPQLWLKENPVKINRPMHIIHWILYFIIGVYGGFIHVGIGYFLLAMLVLTGGYDLIKANAIKNLVVLIYIPFSLIVFIIHDQVRYDYALIHAIGNVVGAFIASNWASNMGNKFIRYILILLLLVSCIQALNFFDLVDFFQIFIPKK
;
A
#
# COMPACT_ATOMS: atom_id res chain seq x y z
N MET A 1 10.16 -5.01 2.65
CA MET A 1 9.53 -4.34 3.81
C MET A 1 9.91 -4.98 5.14
N VAL A 2 9.64 -6.27 5.35
CA VAL A 2 9.91 -6.98 6.62
C VAL A 2 11.35 -6.84 7.09
N LEU A 3 12.32 -7.04 6.20
CA LEU A 3 13.75 -6.92 6.51
C LEU A 3 14.13 -5.52 7.02
N VAL A 4 13.53 -4.47 6.44
CA VAL A 4 13.77 -3.07 6.83
C VAL A 4 13.18 -2.76 8.21
N ILE A 5 12.01 -3.33 8.50
CA ILE A 5 11.36 -3.18 9.81
C ILE A 5 12.19 -3.85 10.91
N LEU A 6 12.71 -5.05 10.65
CA LEU A 6 13.51 -5.81 11.62
C LEU A 6 14.85 -5.14 11.95
N ILE A 7 15.48 -4.47 11.00
CA ILE A 7 16.79 -3.85 11.21
C ILE A 7 16.70 -2.64 12.15
N LYS A 8 15.67 -1.78 12.02
CA LYS A 8 15.53 -0.56 12.83
C LYS A 8 14.06 -0.20 13.13
N PRO A 9 13.38 -0.94 14.04
CA PRO A 9 11.96 -0.74 14.32
C PRO A 9 11.65 0.64 14.94
N GLN A 10 12.59 1.23 15.68
CA GLN A 10 12.41 2.54 16.32
C GLN A 10 12.21 3.68 15.31
N LEU A 11 12.77 3.57 14.10
CA LEU A 11 12.61 4.57 13.04
C LEU A 11 11.18 4.66 12.53
N TRP A 12 10.40 3.60 12.69
CA TRP A 12 9.01 3.55 12.22
C TRP A 12 8.02 4.13 13.23
N LEU A 13 8.44 4.29 14.49
CA LEU A 13 7.59 4.72 15.61
C LEU A 13 7.83 6.16 16.05
N LYS A 14 8.99 6.74 15.75
CA LYS A 14 9.35 8.10 16.16
C LYS A 14 9.83 8.92 14.98
N GLU A 15 9.34 10.15 14.91
CA GLU A 15 9.82 11.15 13.97
C GLU A 15 11.27 11.51 14.29
N ASN A 16 12.05 11.78 13.24
CA ASN A 16 13.40 12.30 13.35
C ASN A 16 13.44 13.73 12.81
N PRO A 17 13.25 14.76 13.67
CA PRO A 17 13.16 16.15 13.23
C PRO A 17 14.44 16.65 12.57
N VAL A 18 15.59 16.05 12.92
CA VAL A 18 16.88 16.37 12.30
C VAL A 18 16.93 15.91 10.83
N LYS A 19 16.28 14.80 10.49
CA LYS A 19 16.19 14.34 9.09
C LYS A 19 15.17 15.11 8.28
N ILE A 20 14.03 15.44 8.88
CA ILE A 20 12.96 16.21 8.22
C ILE A 20 13.47 17.59 7.76
N ASN A 21 14.29 18.24 8.58
CA ASN A 21 14.83 19.57 8.28
C ASN A 21 16.10 19.55 7.43
N ARG A 22 16.63 18.38 7.06
CA ARG A 22 17.81 18.29 6.19
C ARG A 22 17.39 18.38 4.72
N PRO A 23 18.16 19.11 3.88
CA PRO A 23 17.90 19.12 2.45
C PRO A 23 18.08 17.71 1.88
N MET A 24 17.19 17.32 0.95
CA MET A 24 17.32 16.04 0.27
C MET A 24 18.51 16.06 -0.69
N HIS A 25 19.45 15.13 -0.50
CA HIS A 25 20.51 14.88 -1.47
C HIS A 25 19.95 14.42 -2.83
N ILE A 26 20.71 14.69 -3.89
CA ILE A 26 20.39 14.32 -5.29
C ILE A 26 20.06 12.82 -5.45
N ILE A 27 20.71 11.97 -4.65
CA ILE A 27 20.48 10.52 -4.66
C ILE A 27 19.04 10.18 -4.29
N HIS A 28 18.43 10.93 -3.37
CA HIS A 28 17.04 10.71 -2.94
C HIS A 28 16.08 11.07 -4.07
N TRP A 29 16.34 12.15 -4.80
CA TRP A 29 15.57 12.53 -5.98
C TRP A 29 15.61 11.45 -7.07
N ILE A 30 16.79 10.91 -7.36
CA ILE A 30 16.95 9.80 -8.32
C ILE A 30 16.17 8.58 -7.86
N LEU A 31 16.26 8.22 -6.57
CA LEU A 31 15.50 7.09 -6.05
C LEU A 31 13.98 7.31 -6.09
N TYR A 32 13.49 8.50 -5.74
CA TYR A 32 12.06 8.84 -5.86
C TYR A 32 11.59 8.78 -7.32
N PHE A 33 12.44 9.19 -8.26
CA PHE A 33 12.17 9.07 -9.69
C PHE A 33 12.05 7.60 -10.12
N ILE A 34 13.00 6.74 -9.75
CA ILE A 34 12.96 5.30 -10.06
C ILE A 34 11.71 4.64 -9.45
N ILE A 35 11.39 4.99 -8.20
CA ILE A 35 10.18 4.53 -7.52
C ILE A 35 8.93 5.01 -8.27
N GLY A 36 8.90 6.24 -8.76
CA GLY A 36 7.81 6.78 -9.58
C GLY A 36 7.64 6.03 -10.90
N VAL A 37 8.74 5.75 -11.62
CA VAL A 37 8.72 4.94 -12.86
C VAL A 37 8.18 3.54 -12.59
N TYR A 38 8.67 2.87 -11.53
CA TYR A 38 8.16 1.56 -11.10
C TYR A 38 6.68 1.62 -10.72
N GLY A 39 6.27 2.64 -9.97
CA GLY A 39 4.90 2.85 -9.52
C GLY A 39 3.93 3.14 -10.66
N GLY A 40 4.39 3.85 -11.70
CA GLY A 40 3.60 4.17 -12.89
C GLY A 40 3.42 3.00 -13.86
N PHE A 41 4.32 2.00 -13.83
CA PHE A 41 4.24 0.84 -14.74
C PHE A 41 3.71 -0.42 -14.04
N ILE A 42 4.33 -0.84 -12.93
CA ILE A 42 4.00 -2.09 -12.23
C ILE A 42 2.97 -1.86 -11.13
N HIS A 43 3.11 -0.77 -10.38
CA HIS A 43 2.25 -0.35 -9.26
C HIS A 43 2.19 -1.32 -8.05
N VAL A 44 2.37 -2.62 -8.23
CA VAL A 44 2.34 -3.64 -7.17
C VAL A 44 3.43 -3.38 -6.13
N GLY A 45 3.02 -3.24 -4.86
CA GLY A 45 3.94 -3.04 -3.74
C GLY A 45 4.57 -1.64 -3.65
N ILE A 46 4.19 -0.69 -4.51
CA ILE A 46 4.75 0.68 -4.53
C ILE A 46 4.66 1.38 -3.17
N GLY A 47 3.56 1.15 -2.46
CA GLY A 47 3.33 1.76 -1.15
C GLY A 47 4.40 1.39 -0.12
N TYR A 48 4.97 0.18 -0.19
CA TYR A 48 6.04 -0.24 0.70
C TYR A 48 7.36 0.49 0.40
N PHE A 49 7.67 0.70 -0.88
CA PHE A 49 8.87 1.44 -1.29
C PHE A 49 8.79 2.91 -0.90
N LEU A 50 7.65 3.56 -1.16
CA LEU A 50 7.41 4.95 -0.76
C LEU A 50 7.45 5.11 0.75
N LEU A 51 6.81 4.22 1.51
CA LEU A 51 6.87 4.22 2.97
C LEU A 51 8.29 4.04 3.50
N ALA A 52 9.03 3.06 2.97
CA ALA A 52 10.41 2.85 3.37
C ALA A 52 11.27 4.11 3.12
N MET A 53 11.07 4.79 2.00
CA MET A 53 11.80 6.03 1.72
C MET A 53 11.42 7.18 2.63
N LEU A 54 10.12 7.42 2.84
CA LEU A 54 9.65 8.50 3.70
C LEU A 54 10.10 8.30 5.16
N VAL A 55 10.15 7.07 5.65
CA VAL A 55 10.57 6.75 7.01
C VAL A 55 12.10 6.77 7.16
N LEU A 56 12.83 6.03 6.31
CA LEU A 56 14.29 5.89 6.46
C LEU A 56 15.04 7.16 6.06
N THR A 57 14.60 7.79 4.98
CA THR A 57 15.29 8.92 4.35
C THR A 57 14.65 10.24 4.79
N GLY A 58 13.32 10.34 4.71
CA GLY A 58 12.58 11.55 5.11
C GLY A 58 12.49 11.75 6.63
N GLY A 59 12.61 10.68 7.43
CA GLY A 59 12.54 10.76 8.89
C GLY A 59 11.13 10.96 9.45
N TYR A 60 10.09 10.76 8.62
CA TYR A 60 8.71 10.76 9.07
C TYR A 60 8.40 9.49 9.87
N ASP A 61 7.49 9.59 10.83
CA ASP A 61 6.90 8.42 11.46
C ASP A 61 5.96 7.71 10.47
N LEU A 62 5.57 6.47 10.80
CA LEU A 62 4.75 5.65 9.91
C LEU A 62 3.38 6.29 9.58
N ILE A 63 2.82 7.06 10.51
CA ILE A 63 1.50 7.69 10.32
C ILE A 63 1.60 8.81 9.29
N LYS A 64 2.51 9.79 9.47
CA LYS A 64 2.70 10.88 8.50
C LYS A 64 3.22 10.35 7.17
N ALA A 65 4.16 9.40 7.19
CA ALA A 65 4.68 8.78 5.98
C ALA A 65 3.56 8.12 5.16
N ASN A 66 2.63 7.40 5.80
CA ASN A 66 1.52 6.78 5.10
C ASN A 66 0.54 7.80 4.50
N ALA A 67 0.31 8.93 5.19
CA ALA A 67 -0.49 10.02 4.66
C ALA A 67 0.15 10.66 3.42
N ILE A 68 1.45 11.01 3.50
CA ILE A 68 2.21 11.59 2.37
C ILE A 68 2.24 10.59 1.20
N LYS A 69 2.50 9.32 1.47
CA LYS A 69 2.47 8.25 0.47
C LYS A 69 1.13 8.20 -0.27
N ASN A 70 0.00 8.25 0.45
CA ASN A 70 -1.33 8.25 -0.17
C ASN A 70 -1.54 9.46 -1.07
N LEU A 71 -1.10 10.64 -0.64
CA LEU A 71 -1.20 11.87 -1.43
C LEU A 71 -0.34 11.80 -2.70
N VAL A 72 0.90 11.32 -2.60
CA VAL A 72 1.78 11.13 -3.77
C VAL A 72 1.14 10.16 -4.76
N VAL A 73 0.64 9.03 -4.26
CA VAL A 73 -0.04 8.01 -5.07
C VAL A 73 -1.29 8.56 -5.75
N LEU A 74 -2.11 9.34 -5.04
CA LEU A 74 -3.28 10.00 -5.59
C LEU A 74 -2.93 10.94 -6.76
N ILE A 75 -1.79 11.65 -6.68
CA ILE A 75 -1.37 12.59 -7.70
C ILE A 75 -0.87 11.88 -8.97
N TYR A 76 -0.03 10.83 -8.85
CA TYR A 76 0.59 10.25 -10.03
C TYR A 76 -0.28 9.18 -10.73
N ILE A 77 -1.18 8.50 -10.01
CA ILE A 77 -2.04 7.46 -10.61
C ILE A 77 -2.82 7.96 -11.83
N PRO A 78 -3.47 9.14 -11.83
CA PRO A 78 -4.18 9.65 -13.01
C PRO A 78 -3.29 9.74 -14.26
N PHE A 79 -2.03 10.16 -14.12
CA PHE A 79 -1.10 10.25 -15.25
C PHE A 79 -0.76 8.86 -15.80
N SER A 80 -0.48 7.90 -14.92
CA SER A 80 -0.26 6.50 -15.31
C SER A 80 -1.49 5.91 -16.00
N LEU A 81 -2.69 6.14 -15.43
CA LEU A 81 -3.95 5.68 -15.98
C LEU A 81 -4.22 6.24 -17.38
N ILE A 82 -3.99 7.53 -17.61
CA ILE A 82 -4.15 8.16 -18.93
C ILE A 82 -3.27 7.45 -19.97
N VAL A 83 -2.01 7.16 -19.63
CA VAL A 83 -1.09 6.46 -20.55
C VAL A 83 -1.63 5.07 -20.89
N PHE A 84 -2.13 4.32 -19.91
CA PHE A 84 -2.72 2.99 -20.16
C PHE A 84 -4.02 3.06 -20.97
N ILE A 85 -4.85 4.09 -20.77
CA ILE A 85 -6.07 4.32 -21.57
C ILE A 85 -5.69 4.57 -23.04
N ILE A 86 -4.70 5.43 -23.31
CA ILE A 86 -4.27 5.77 -24.68
C ILE A 86 -3.77 4.53 -25.44
N HIS A 87 -3.24 3.52 -24.75
CA HIS A 87 -2.72 2.28 -25.34
C HIS A 87 -3.70 1.11 -25.29
N ASP A 88 -4.98 1.36 -24.96
CA ASP A 88 -6.04 0.34 -24.83
C ASP A 88 -5.67 -0.84 -23.90
N GLN A 89 -4.86 -0.58 -22.88
CA GLN A 89 -4.40 -1.58 -21.91
C GLN A 89 -5.29 -1.65 -20.65
N VAL A 90 -6.47 -1.02 -20.68
CA VAL A 90 -7.38 -0.94 -19.52
C VAL A 90 -8.56 -1.88 -19.71
N ARG A 91 -8.64 -2.87 -18.83
CA ARG A 91 -9.82 -3.74 -18.70
C ARG A 91 -10.84 -3.12 -17.77
N TYR A 92 -11.78 -2.37 -18.33
CA TYR A 92 -12.76 -1.58 -17.57
C TYR A 92 -13.66 -2.42 -16.66
N ASP A 93 -13.99 -3.64 -17.06
CA ASP A 93 -14.72 -4.64 -16.27
C ASP A 93 -14.04 -4.92 -14.93
N TYR A 94 -12.74 -5.24 -14.94
CA TYR A 94 -11.97 -5.48 -13.72
C TYR A 94 -11.66 -4.17 -12.99
N ALA A 95 -11.35 -3.10 -13.73
CA ALA A 95 -10.98 -1.82 -13.14
C ALA A 95 -12.12 -1.24 -12.28
N LEU A 96 -13.36 -1.31 -12.75
CA LEU A 96 -14.50 -0.74 -12.05
C LEU A 96 -14.85 -1.53 -10.77
N ILE A 97 -14.85 -2.87 -10.86
CA ILE A 97 -15.06 -3.74 -9.69
C ILE A 97 -13.95 -3.50 -8.66
N HIS A 98 -12.70 -3.42 -9.12
CA HIS A 98 -11.55 -3.15 -8.25
C HIS A 98 -11.63 -1.78 -7.60
N ALA A 99 -12.00 -0.74 -8.35
CA ALA A 99 -12.15 0.62 -7.83
C ALA A 99 -13.24 0.71 -6.77
N ILE A 100 -14.43 0.16 -7.04
CA ILE A 100 -15.54 0.14 -6.09
C ILE A 100 -15.15 -0.63 -4.82
N GLY A 101 -14.54 -1.81 -4.97
CA GLY A 101 -14.08 -2.61 -3.83
C GLY A 101 -13.07 -1.87 -2.96
N ASN A 102 -12.11 -1.19 -3.57
CA ASN A 102 -11.12 -0.38 -2.84
C ASN A 102 -11.77 0.79 -2.10
N VAL A 103 -12.67 1.54 -2.74
CA VAL A 103 -13.35 2.70 -2.13
C VAL A 103 -14.22 2.25 -0.96
N VAL A 104 -15.07 1.25 -1.16
CA VAL A 104 -15.96 0.71 -0.13
C VAL A 104 -15.16 0.14 1.03
N GLY A 105 -14.12 -0.66 0.74
CA GLY A 105 -13.25 -1.23 1.75
C GLY A 105 -12.51 -0.16 2.55
N ALA A 106 -11.94 0.84 1.89
CA ALA A 106 -11.24 1.94 2.55
C ALA A 106 -12.18 2.78 3.42
N PHE A 107 -13.40 3.05 2.96
CA PHE A 107 -14.40 3.81 3.71
C PHE A 107 -14.88 3.09 4.97
N ILE A 108 -15.21 1.80 4.86
CA ILE A 108 -15.64 0.99 6.02
C ILE A 108 -14.48 0.83 7.01
N ALA A 109 -13.28 0.48 6.51
CA ALA A 109 -12.12 0.24 7.37
C ALA A 109 -11.67 1.51 8.10
N SER A 110 -11.66 2.67 7.45
CA SER A 110 -11.26 3.93 8.10
C SER A 110 -12.24 4.34 9.19
N ASN A 111 -13.54 4.21 8.94
CA ASN A 111 -14.59 4.53 9.91
C ASN A 111 -14.58 3.58 11.11
N TRP A 112 -14.35 2.28 10.90
CA TRP A 112 -14.22 1.33 12.01
C TRP A 112 -12.93 1.54 12.80
N ALA A 113 -11.82 1.85 12.11
CA ALA A 113 -10.55 2.14 12.77
C ALA A 113 -10.63 3.37 13.68
N SER A 114 -11.36 4.42 13.29
CA SER A 114 -11.54 5.60 14.14
C SER A 114 -12.48 5.34 15.34
N ASN A 115 -13.51 4.52 15.16
CA ASN A 115 -14.59 4.38 16.15
C ASN A 115 -14.36 3.27 17.19
N MET A 116 -13.65 2.18 16.86
CA MET A 116 -13.62 0.96 17.68
C MET A 116 -12.34 0.77 18.51
N GLY A 117 -11.39 1.72 18.43
CA GLY A 117 -10.15 1.75 19.22
C GLY A 117 -9.11 0.68 18.85
N ASN A 118 -7.91 0.79 19.44
CA ASN A 118 -6.74 -0.01 19.03
C ASN A 118 -6.88 -1.53 19.21
N LYS A 119 -7.70 -1.99 20.18
CA LYS A 119 -7.87 -3.44 20.43
C LYS A 119 -8.59 -4.13 19.27
N PHE A 120 -9.63 -3.50 18.71
CA PHE A 120 -10.37 -4.06 17.58
C PHE A 120 -9.49 -4.16 16.32
N ILE A 121 -8.73 -3.11 16.02
CA ILE A 121 -7.78 -3.09 14.91
C ILE A 121 -6.77 -4.24 15.06
N ARG A 122 -6.25 -4.45 16.27
CA ARG A 122 -5.31 -5.55 16.54
C ARG A 122 -5.90 -6.92 16.25
N TYR A 123 -7.15 -7.19 16.66
CA TYR A 123 -7.79 -8.48 16.39
C TYR A 123 -8.04 -8.71 14.90
N ILE A 124 -8.53 -7.70 14.17
CA ILE A 124 -8.70 -7.78 12.71
C ILE A 124 -7.36 -8.07 12.03
N LEU A 125 -6.29 -7.38 12.43
CA LEU A 125 -4.95 -7.61 11.86
C LEU A 125 -4.47 -9.04 12.09
N ILE A 126 -4.63 -9.57 13.31
CA ILE A 126 -4.26 -10.96 13.62
C ILE A 126 -5.07 -11.93 12.77
N LEU A 127 -6.38 -11.73 12.64
CA LEU A 127 -7.25 -12.57 11.81
C LEU A 127 -6.79 -12.56 10.35
N LEU A 128 -6.56 -11.39 9.76
CA LEU A 128 -6.08 -11.25 8.38
C LEU A 128 -4.72 -11.91 8.16
N LEU A 129 -3.80 -11.78 9.11
CA LEU A 129 -2.50 -12.44 9.05
C LEU A 129 -2.63 -13.97 9.09
N LEU A 130 -3.49 -14.51 9.96
CA LEU A 130 -3.74 -15.95 10.01
C LEU A 130 -4.31 -16.48 8.69
N VAL A 131 -5.31 -15.79 8.12
CA VAL A 131 -5.88 -16.15 6.81
C VAL A 131 -4.81 -16.13 5.72
N SER A 132 -3.98 -15.08 5.69
CA SER A 132 -2.90 -14.93 4.71
C SER A 132 -1.86 -16.05 4.83
N CYS A 133 -1.50 -16.44 6.06
CA CYS A 133 -0.57 -17.56 6.30
C CYS A 133 -1.16 -18.91 5.85
N ILE A 134 -2.45 -19.15 6.11
CA ILE A 134 -3.13 -20.40 5.70
C ILE A 134 -3.14 -20.51 4.17
N GLN A 135 -3.48 -19.42 3.47
CA GLN A 135 -3.39 -19.36 2.00
C GLN A 135 -1.96 -19.61 1.51
N ALA A 136 -0.97 -18.93 2.09
CA ALA A 136 0.41 -19.05 1.65
C ALA A 136 1.00 -20.46 1.81
N LEU A 137 0.48 -21.24 2.76
CA LEU A 137 0.89 -22.63 3.00
C LEU A 137 0.08 -23.65 2.18
N ASN A 138 -0.81 -23.20 1.28
CA ASN A 138 -1.71 -24.04 0.47
C ASN A 138 -2.56 -25.03 1.29
N PHE A 139 -2.84 -24.74 2.57
CA PHE A 139 -3.77 -25.56 3.36
C PHE A 139 -5.22 -25.40 2.88
N PHE A 140 -5.57 -24.24 2.32
CA PHE A 140 -6.91 -23.94 1.82
C PHE A 140 -6.84 -22.85 0.72
N ASP A 141 -7.24 -23.19 -0.50
CA ASP A 141 -7.34 -22.22 -1.60
C ASP A 141 -8.70 -21.53 -1.57
N LEU A 142 -8.73 -20.27 -1.13
CA LEU A 142 -9.95 -19.45 -1.17
C LEU A 142 -10.47 -19.30 -2.60
N VAL A 143 -9.62 -19.40 -3.61
CA VAL A 143 -10.00 -19.35 -5.01
C VAL A 143 -10.91 -20.53 -5.37
N ASP A 144 -10.59 -21.74 -4.91
CA ASP A 144 -11.41 -22.93 -5.14
C ASP A 144 -12.75 -22.82 -4.38
N PHE A 145 -12.72 -22.28 -3.16
CA PHE A 145 -13.94 -22.01 -2.40
C PHE A 145 -14.88 -21.02 -3.11
N PHE A 146 -14.35 -19.95 -3.69
CA PHE A 146 -15.18 -18.98 -4.43
C PHE A 146 -15.61 -19.50 -5.81
N GLN A 147 -14.84 -20.40 -6.45
CA GLN A 147 -15.25 -21.07 -7.69
C GLN A 147 -16.47 -21.99 -7.50
N ILE A 148 -16.73 -22.48 -6.28
CA ILE A 148 -17.99 -23.18 -5.96
C ILE A 148 -19.21 -22.26 -6.14
N PHE A 149 -19.05 -20.96 -5.87
CA PHE A 149 -20.12 -19.97 -5.95
C PHE A 149 -20.19 -19.23 -7.29
N ILE A 150 -19.08 -19.15 -8.03
CA ILE A 150 -19.00 -18.51 -9.34
C ILE A 150 -18.53 -19.56 -10.36
N PRO A 151 -19.47 -20.30 -10.99
CA PRO A 151 -19.10 -21.28 -12.00
C PRO A 151 -18.44 -20.57 -13.19
N LYS A 152 -17.32 -21.13 -13.64
CA LYS A 152 -16.63 -20.69 -14.86
C LYS A 152 -17.60 -20.81 -16.04
N LYS A 153 -17.88 -19.69 -16.70
CA LYS A 153 -18.36 -19.69 -18.10
C LYS A 153 -17.16 -19.72 -19.03
#